data_AF-A0A8C1QK92-F1
#
_entry.id   AF-A0A8C1QK92-F1
#
_cell.length_a   1.000
_cell.length_b   1.000
_cell.length_c   1.000
_cell.angle_alpha   90.00
_cell.angle_beta   90.00
_cell.angle_gamma   90.00
#
_symmetry.space_group_name_H-M   'P 1'
#
loop_
_entity.id
_entity.type
_entity.pdbx_description
1 polymer ?
#
loop_
_entity_poly.entity_id
_entity_poly.type
_entity_poly.pdbx_seq_one_letter_code
_entity_poly.pdbx_strand_id
1 'polypeptide(L)'
;MEKRDEPQVDGKRGGSHAPYAAYNGCDKLLAPTAVCCCSSLYFDEDGDLAHEFYEETVVTKNGRKKAKLKRIQKNLIPQGIIKLDHPRIRVDFPVILCEI
;
A
#
# COMPACT_ATOMS: atom_id res chain seq x y z
N MET A 1 -12.61 -17.93 43.08
CA MET A 1 -11.78 -16.71 43.26
C MET A 1 -10.59 -16.90 42.34
N GLU A 2 -10.32 -16.11 41.31
CA GLU A 2 -10.72 -14.78 40.90
C GLU A 2 -10.58 -14.75 39.37
N LYS A 3 -11.62 -14.30 38.68
CA LYS A 3 -11.56 -14.05 37.24
C LYS A 3 -10.72 -12.80 37.02
N ARG A 4 -9.82 -12.83 36.04
CA ARG A 4 -9.38 -11.61 35.34
C ARG A 4 -9.60 -11.81 33.86
N ASP A 5 -10.81 -11.46 33.46
CA ASP A 5 -11.17 -11.15 32.08
C ASP A 5 -10.52 -9.78 31.75
N GLU A 6 -9.60 -9.72 30.78
CA GLU A 6 -9.01 -8.49 30.25
C GLU A 6 -8.95 -8.59 28.71
N PRO A 7 -9.12 -7.48 27.98
CA PRO A 7 -10.22 -7.37 27.02
C PRO A 7 -9.85 -7.73 25.56
N GLN A 8 -10.84 -8.23 24.83
CA GLN A 8 -10.85 -8.14 23.36
C GLN A 8 -10.86 -6.65 22.97
N VAL A 9 -9.76 -6.16 22.42
CA VAL A 9 -9.73 -4.85 21.77
C VAL A 9 -10.55 -4.92 20.49
N ASP A 10 -11.78 -4.40 20.56
CA ASP A 10 -12.57 -4.05 19.39
C ASP A 10 -11.86 -2.94 18.62
N GLY A 11 -11.07 -3.35 17.63
CA GLY A 11 -10.44 -2.45 16.68
C GLY A 11 -11.49 -1.78 15.81
N LYS A 12 -12.03 -0.66 16.29
CA LYS A 12 -12.84 0.27 15.50
C LYS A 12 -12.08 0.61 14.21
N ARG A 13 -12.66 0.24 13.07
CA ARG A 13 -12.24 0.75 11.75
C ARG A 13 -12.69 2.21 11.63
N GLY A 14 -12.01 3.08 12.38
CA GLY A 14 -12.04 4.53 12.24
C GLY A 14 -10.65 4.95 11.80
N GLY A 15 -10.51 5.29 10.53
CA GLY A 15 -9.24 5.66 9.92
C GLY A 15 -9.47 6.22 8.53
N SER A 16 -10.34 7.24 8.43
CA SER A 16 -10.30 8.17 7.32
C SER A 16 -8.97 8.92 7.41
N HIS A 17 -7.97 8.58 6.60
CA HIS A 17 -6.82 9.45 6.39
C HIS A 17 -6.26 9.26 4.99
N ALA A 18 -6.03 10.40 4.33
CA ALA A 18 -5.95 10.57 2.88
C ALA A 18 -4.89 9.69 2.20
N PRO A 19 -5.21 8.97 1.11
CA PRO A 19 -4.26 8.08 0.42
C PRO A 19 -3.26 8.83 -0.48
N TYR A 20 -3.18 10.15 -0.41
CA TYR A 20 -2.31 10.94 -1.28
C TYR A 20 -1.50 11.93 -0.45
N ALA A 21 -0.59 11.40 0.38
CA ALA A 21 0.52 12.21 0.86
C ALA A 21 1.23 12.80 -0.36
N ALA A 22 1.33 14.12 -0.40
CA ALA A 22 1.84 14.90 -1.51
C ALA A 22 3.22 14.40 -1.96
N TYR A 23 3.27 13.70 -3.10
CA TYR A 23 4.51 13.34 -3.78
C TYR A 23 5.09 14.59 -4.46
N ASN A 24 5.70 15.46 -3.65
CA ASN A 24 6.49 16.59 -4.11
C ASN A 24 7.77 16.05 -4.77
N GLY A 25 7.75 15.85 -6.09
CA GLY A 25 8.97 15.41 -6.78
C GLY A 25 8.86 15.06 -8.27
N CYS A 26 7.80 15.44 -8.97
CA CYS A 26 7.74 15.27 -10.41
C CYS A 26 6.82 16.31 -11.05
N ASP A 27 7.39 17.46 -11.42
CA ASP A 27 6.71 18.48 -12.25
C ASP A 27 6.26 17.92 -13.63
N LYS A 28 6.71 16.71 -13.99
CA LYS A 28 6.33 15.99 -15.21
C LYS A 28 5.04 15.17 -15.07
N LEU A 29 4.44 15.10 -13.89
CA LEU A 29 3.12 14.48 -13.72
C LEU A 29 2.01 15.31 -14.36
N LEU A 30 2.24 16.57 -14.76
CA LEU A 30 1.22 17.44 -15.37
C LEU A 30 1.13 17.33 -16.91
N ALA A 31 2.06 16.64 -17.58
CA ALA A 31 2.06 16.48 -19.03
C ALA A 31 1.12 15.35 -19.50
N PRO A 32 0.57 15.41 -20.74
CA PRO A 32 -0.28 14.36 -21.31
C PRO A 32 0.38 12.98 -21.32
N THR A 33 1.70 12.98 -21.48
CA THR A 33 2.56 11.79 -21.40
C THR A 33 3.38 11.83 -20.11
N ALA A 34 3.13 10.86 -19.25
CA ALA A 34 3.91 10.62 -18.06
C ALA A 34 5.19 9.84 -18.43
N VAL A 35 6.35 10.45 -18.15
CA VAL A 35 7.67 9.78 -18.22
C VAL A 35 8.01 9.12 -16.87
N CYS A 36 7.31 9.50 -15.80
CA CYS A 36 7.43 8.88 -14.49
C CYS A 36 6.05 8.66 -13.88
N CYS A 37 5.88 7.62 -13.07
CA CYS A 37 4.63 7.29 -12.38
C CYS A 37 4.86 7.15 -10.86
N CYS A 38 3.85 7.46 -10.05
CA CYS A 38 3.86 7.12 -8.62
C CYS A 38 3.53 5.63 -8.46
N SER A 39 4.45 4.87 -7.88
CA SER A 39 4.26 3.45 -7.58
C SER A 39 3.37 3.25 -6.35
N SER A 40 2.58 2.19 -6.38
CA SER A 40 1.89 1.66 -5.20
C SER A 40 2.66 0.48 -4.56
N LEU A 41 3.91 0.25 -4.96
CA LEU A 41 4.77 -0.78 -4.40
C LEU A 41 5.61 -0.23 -3.24
N TYR A 42 6.01 -1.15 -2.36
CA TYR A 42 6.84 -0.89 -1.18
C TYR A 42 7.94 -1.94 -1.08
N PHE A 43 9.08 -1.56 -0.53
CA PHE A 43 10.14 -2.45 -0.08
C PHE A 43 9.94 -2.79 1.40
N ASP A 44 10.18 -4.04 1.79
CA ASP A 44 10.31 -4.43 3.19
C ASP A 44 11.76 -4.37 3.69
N GLU A 45 12.01 -4.91 4.88
CA GLU A 45 13.33 -4.90 5.54
C GLU A 45 14.35 -5.80 4.81
N ASP A 46 13.88 -6.82 4.08
CA ASP A 46 14.69 -7.78 3.32
C ASP A 46 14.90 -7.32 1.86
N GLY A 47 14.20 -6.27 1.43
CA GLY A 47 14.30 -5.70 0.09
C GLY A 47 13.33 -6.33 -0.91
N ASP A 48 12.35 -7.11 -0.45
CA ASP A 48 11.29 -7.63 -1.30
C ASP A 48 10.37 -6.48 -1.73
N LEU A 49 9.89 -6.51 -2.99
CA LEU A 49 9.04 -5.46 -3.57
C LEU A 49 7.62 -5.99 -3.79
N ALA A 50 6.64 -5.42 -3.10
CA ALA A 50 5.24 -5.82 -3.23
C ALA A 50 4.26 -4.66 -2.97
N HIS A 51 3.00 -4.84 -3.38
CA HIS A 51 1.94 -3.88 -3.06
C HIS A 51 1.48 -3.98 -1.60
N GLU A 52 1.57 -5.18 -1.02
CA GLU A 52 1.14 -5.47 0.35
C GLU A 52 2.03 -6.53 0.98
N PHE A 53 2.37 -6.35 2.25
CA PHE A 53 3.16 -7.30 3.03
C PHE A 53 2.32 -7.90 4.16
N TYR A 54 2.59 -9.16 4.48
CA TYR A 54 1.89 -9.90 5.52
C TYR A 54 2.89 -10.64 6.41
N GLU A 55 2.73 -10.53 7.74
CA GLU A 55 3.46 -11.35 8.71
C GLU A 55 2.61 -12.57 9.09
N GLU A 56 3.26 -13.73 9.20
CA GLU A 56 2.64 -14.88 9.84
C GLU A 56 2.55 -14.65 11.36
N THR A 57 1.37 -14.91 11.91
CA THR A 57 1.07 -14.82 13.34
C THR A 57 0.44 -16.14 13.79
N VAL A 58 0.94 -16.68 14.90
CA VAL A 58 0.36 -17.88 15.50
C VAL A 58 -0.67 -17.45 16.53
N VAL A 59 -1.95 -17.70 16.23
CA VAL A 59 -3.04 -17.42 17.16
C VAL A 59 -3.50 -18.73 17.80
N THR A 60 -3.41 -18.81 19.13
CA THR A 60 -3.97 -19.94 19.88
C THR A 60 -5.44 -19.66 20.17
N LYS A 61 -6.34 -20.51 19.65
CA LYS A 61 -7.77 -20.49 20.02
C LYS A 61 -8.18 -21.87 20.48
N ASN A 62 -8.76 -21.97 21.68
CA ASN A 62 -9.23 -23.21 22.28
C ASN A 62 -8.15 -24.31 22.33
N GLY A 63 -6.92 -23.94 22.72
CA GLY A 63 -5.77 -24.86 22.79
C GLY A 63 -5.21 -25.30 21.43
N ARG A 64 -5.83 -24.92 20.30
CA ARG A 64 -5.33 -25.21 18.96
C ARG A 64 -4.58 -24.00 18.41
N LYS A 65 -3.32 -24.22 18.00
CA LYS A 65 -2.51 -23.22 17.29
C LYS A 65 -3.00 -23.14 15.85
N LYS A 66 -3.26 -21.91 15.39
CA LYS A 66 -3.57 -21.63 13.99
C LYS A 66 -2.67 -20.53 13.49
N ALA A 67 -2.01 -20.78 12.36
CA ALA A 67 -1.33 -19.75 11.60
C ALA A 67 -2.36 -18.78 11.00
N LYS A 68 -2.03 -17.49 11.00
CA LYS A 68 -2.80 -16.43 10.38
C LYS A 68 -1.86 -15.41 9.77
N LEU A 69 -2.22 -14.92 8.59
CA LEU A 69 -1.52 -13.79 7.99
C LEU A 69 -2.14 -12.48 8.50
N LYS A 70 -1.28 -11.52 8.84
CA LYS A 70 -1.68 -10.19 9.26
C LYS A 70 -0.96 -9.17 8.39
N ARG A 71 -1.72 -8.23 7.83
CA ARG A 71 -1.16 -7.17 6.98
C ARG A 71 -0.24 -6.26 7.79
N ILE A 72 0.92 -5.95 7.22
CA ILE A 72 1.90 -5.01 7.76
C ILE A 72 1.82 -3.71 6.96
N GLN A 73 1.88 -2.58 7.67
CA GLN A 73 1.97 -1.24 7.07
C GLN A 73 3.12 -0.41 7.67
N LYS A 74 3.76 -0.92 8.72
CA LYS A 74 4.91 -0.29 9.39
C LYS A 74 6.21 -0.75 8.73
N ASN A 75 7.26 0.07 8.82
CA ASN A 75 8.61 -0.24 8.35
C ASN A 75 8.71 -0.57 6.84
N LEU A 76 7.69 -0.22 6.05
CA LEU A 76 7.72 -0.38 4.61
C LEU A 76 8.23 0.91 3.96
N ILE A 77 9.16 0.80 3.03
CA ILE A 77 9.73 1.94 2.31
C ILE A 77 8.98 2.06 0.97
N PRO A 78 8.27 3.18 0.69
CA PRO A 78 7.58 3.32 -0.58
C PRO A 78 8.60 3.37 -1.73
N GLN A 79 8.32 2.65 -2.81
CA GLN A 79 9.17 2.70 -4.02
C GLN A 79 9.20 4.11 -4.63
N GLY A 80 8.10 4.87 -4.45
CA GLY A 80 8.02 6.27 -4.87
C GLY A 80 7.85 6.42 -6.39
N ILE A 81 8.56 7.40 -6.96
CA ILE A 81 8.44 7.76 -8.38
C ILE A 81 9.34 6.87 -9.22
N ILE A 82 8.74 6.08 -10.11
CA ILE A 82 9.45 5.22 -11.07
C ILE A 82 9.57 5.95 -12.41
N LYS A 83 10.76 5.93 -13.01
CA LYS A 83 10.97 6.33 -14.41
C LYS A 83 10.47 5.22 -15.33
N LEU A 84 9.61 5.57 -16.26
CA LEU A 84 9.09 4.66 -17.26
C LEU A 84 10.00 4.69 -18.49
N ASP A 85 10.31 3.52 -19.05
CA ASP A 85 11.10 3.42 -20.29
C ASP A 85 10.36 4.04 -21.49
N HIS A 86 9.03 4.01 -21.46
CA HIS A 86 8.17 4.54 -22.51
C HIS A 86 7.14 5.51 -21.91
N PRO A 87 6.85 6.63 -22.59
CA PRO A 87 5.82 7.56 -22.14
C PRO A 87 4.45 6.88 -22.11
N ARG A 88 3.71 7.02 -21.01
CA ARG A 88 2.35 6.51 -20.87
C ARG A 88 1.36 7.66 -20.77
N ILE A 89 0.21 7.52 -21.42
CA ILE A 89 -0.88 8.49 -21.30
C ILE A 89 -1.42 8.44 -19.88
N ARG A 90 -1.60 9.61 -19.26
CA ARG A 90 -2.20 9.71 -17.93
C ARG A 90 -3.69 9.34 -17.97
N VAL A 91 -4.15 8.66 -16.92
CA VAL A 91 -5.54 8.19 -16.83
C VAL A 91 -6.56 9.33 -16.77
N ASP A 92 -6.15 10.51 -16.31
CA ASP A 92 -6.99 11.72 -16.17
C ASP A 92 -6.88 12.69 -17.36
N PHE A 93 -6.13 12.34 -18.41
CA PHE A 93 -6.00 13.18 -19.60
C PHE A 93 -6.86 12.62 -20.76
N PRO A 94 -7.95 13.29 -21.15
CA PRO A 94 -8.80 12.82 -22.25
C PRO A 94 -8.02 12.90 -23.58
N VAL A 95 -7.81 11.77 -24.24
CA VAL A 95 -7.16 11.67 -25.56
C VAL A 95 -8.04 10.87 -26.51
N ILE A 96 -8.27 11.42 -27.71
CA ILE A 96 -8.84 10.67 -28.84
C ILE A 96 -7.66 10.10 -29.62
N LEU A 97 -7.50 8.77 -29.64
CA LEU A 97 -6.36 8.11 -30.27
C LEU A 97 -6.50 7.95 -31.80
N CYS A 98 -7.72 7.94 -32.32
CA CYS A 98 -8.02 7.93 -33.74
C CYS A 98 -9.29 8.74 -34.02
N GLU A 99 -9.24 9.57 -35.03
CA GLU A 99 -10.39 10.17 -35.71
C GLU A 99 -10.40 9.63 -37.16
N ILE A 100 -11.56 9.17 -37.63
CA ILE A 100 -11.74 8.55 -38.96
C ILE A 100 -12.22 9.60 -39.94
#